data_AF-A0A8T3STH5-F1
#
_entry.id   AF-A0A8T3STH5-F1
#
_cell.length_a   1.000
_cell.length_b   1.000
_cell.length_c   1.000
_cell.angle_alpha   90.00
_cell.angle_beta   90.00
_cell.angle_gamma   90.00
#
_symmetry.space_group_name_H-M   'P 1'
#
loop_
_entity.id
_entity.type
_entity.pdbx_description
1 polymer ?
#
loop_
_entity_poly.entity_id
_entity_poly.type
_entity_poly.pdbx_seq_one_letter_code
_entity_poly.pdbx_strand_id
1 'polypeptide(L)'
;MKWEIIDRALGYQGFFRLDVFRIRHALFNGGWSPTLTRELFRRSDGVAVLPYDPVRDRVLLIEQFRMGAIESPQGPWLTEIIAGSIEPGEDRETV
;
A
#
# COMPACT_ATOMS: atom_id res chain seq x y z
N MET A 1 0.33 22.72 -6.05
CA MET A 1 0.84 22.52 -7.43
C MET A 1 -0.31 22.06 -8.30
N LYS A 2 -0.29 22.30 -9.62
CA LYS A 2 -1.36 21.89 -10.54
C LYS A 2 -1.09 20.49 -11.10
N TRP A 3 -2.12 19.69 -11.31
CA TRP A 3 -2.06 18.40 -11.99
C TRP A 3 -3.37 18.16 -12.75
N GLU A 4 -3.34 17.26 -13.72
CA GLU A 4 -4.54 16.78 -14.38
C GLU A 4 -4.43 15.29 -14.71
N ILE A 5 -5.60 14.65 -14.73
CA ILE A 5 -5.78 13.30 -15.24
C ILE A 5 -6.35 13.46 -16.65
N ILE A 6 -5.61 12.96 -17.63
CA ILE A 6 -5.98 12.98 -19.04
C ILE A 6 -6.86 11.79 -19.36
N ASP A 7 -6.50 10.62 -18.83
CA ASP A 7 -7.24 9.37 -19.05
C ASP A 7 -7.06 8.42 -17.85
N ARG A 8 -8.05 7.55 -17.66
CA ARG A 8 -8.03 6.46 -16.68
C ARG A 8 -8.65 5.22 -17.31
N ALA A 9 -7.84 4.17 -17.41
CA ALA A 9 -8.26 2.86 -17.85
C ALA A 9 -8.13 1.83 -16.73
N LEU A 10 -8.96 0.79 -16.77
CA LEU A 10 -8.79 -0.40 -15.94
C LEU A 10 -7.71 -1.27 -16.57
N GLY A 11 -6.59 -1.48 -15.88
CA GLY A 11 -5.52 -2.38 -16.33
C GLY A 11 -5.77 -3.83 -15.93
N TYR A 12 -6.31 -4.04 -14.73
CA TYR A 12 -6.66 -5.37 -14.22
C TYR A 12 -7.69 -5.28 -13.08
N GLN A 13 -8.58 -6.27 -12.99
CA GLN A 13 -9.56 -6.40 -11.90
C GLN A 13 -9.67 -7.85 -11.44
N GLY A 14 -9.08 -8.13 -10.29
CA GLY A 14 -9.24 -9.39 -9.54
C GLY A 14 -9.56 -9.08 -8.07
N PHE A 15 -8.91 -9.78 -7.14
CA PHE A 15 -8.94 -9.43 -5.71
C PHE A 15 -8.41 -8.00 -5.49
N PHE A 16 -7.31 -7.66 -6.16
CA PHE A 16 -6.82 -6.29 -6.25
C PHE A 16 -7.18 -5.64 -7.59
N ARG A 17 -7.15 -4.32 -7.61
CA ARG A 17 -7.42 -3.50 -8.80
C ARG A 17 -6.15 -2.77 -9.24
N LEU A 18 -5.86 -2.80 -10.53
CA LEU A 18 -4.82 -1.98 -11.15
C LEU A 18 -5.48 -0.97 -12.10
N ASP A 19 -5.28 0.31 -11.82
CA ASP A 19 -5.70 1.39 -12.73
C ASP A 19 -4.48 1.91 -13.50
N VAL A 20 -4.65 2.18 -14.79
CA VAL A 20 -3.66 2.84 -15.63
C VAL A 20 -4.09 4.29 -15.86
N PHE A 21 -3.28 5.23 -15.41
CA PHE A 21 -3.52 6.66 -15.57
C PHE A 21 -2.61 7.27 -16.61
N ARG A 22 -3.17 8.15 -17.44
CA ARG A 22 -2.39 9.15 -18.19
C ARG A 22 -2.56 10.48 -17.49
N ILE A 23 -1.46 11.09 -17.05
CA ILE A 23 -1.47 12.35 -16.30
C ILE A 23 -0.46 13.35 -16.85
N ARG A 24 -0.62 14.62 -16.48
CA ARG A 24 0.49 15.59 -16.44
C ARG A 24 0.43 16.39 -15.15
N HIS A 25 1.57 16.92 -14.72
CA HIS A 25 1.65 17.77 -13.52
C HIS A 25 2.58 18.96 -13.75
N ALA A 26 2.45 19.99 -12.91
CA ALA A 26 3.34 21.14 -12.92
C ALA A 26 4.78 20.72 -12.57
N LEU A 27 5.76 21.30 -13.26
CA LEU A 27 7.18 21.12 -12.97
C LEU A 27 7.69 22.19 -12.00
N PHE A 28 8.73 21.87 -11.21
CA PHE A 28 9.32 22.80 -10.24
C PHE A 28 9.89 24.07 -10.91
N ASN A 29 10.45 23.95 -12.10
CA ASN A 29 10.97 25.07 -12.90
C ASN A 29 9.89 25.81 -13.70
N GLY A 30 8.61 25.54 -13.41
CA GLY A 30 7.49 26.08 -14.17
C GLY A 30 7.12 25.22 -15.39
N GLY A 31 5.94 25.48 -15.95
CA GLY A 31 5.40 24.68 -17.05
C GLY A 31 4.82 23.32 -16.62
N TRP A 32 4.54 22.48 -17.60
CA TRP A 32 3.91 21.17 -17.45
C TRP A 32 4.86 20.04 -17.83
N SER A 33 4.74 18.89 -17.16
CA SER A 33 5.38 17.66 -17.60
C SER A 33 4.83 17.22 -18.97
N PRO A 34 5.57 16.39 -19.72
CA PRO A 34 4.96 15.54 -20.75
C PRO A 34 3.83 14.68 -20.15
N THR A 35 3.01 14.10 -21.01
CA THR A 35 2.03 13.09 -20.58
C THR A 35 2.77 11.85 -20.07
N LEU A 36 2.49 11.46 -18.83
CA LEU A 36 3.06 10.31 -18.16
C LEU A 36 2.01 9.20 -18.05
N THR A 37 2.43 7.96 -18.28
CA THR A 37 1.64 6.77 -17.95
C THR A 37 2.06 6.23 -16.59
N ARG A 38 1.11 5.95 -15.71
CA ARG A 38 1.34 5.39 -14.38
C ARG A 38 0.35 4.27 -14.09
N GLU A 39 0.86 3.17 -13.56
CA GLU A 39 0.05 2.08 -13.04
C GLU A 39 -0.11 2.28 -11.53
N LEU A 40 -1.35 2.27 -11.07
CA LEU A 40 -1.70 2.43 -9.67
C LEU A 40 -2.36 1.15 -9.16
N PHE A 41 -1.60 0.39 -8.39
CA PHE A 41 -2.09 -0.78 -7.67
C PHE A 41 -2.91 -0.34 -6.45
N ARG A 42 -4.17 -0.73 -6.40
CA ARG A 42 -5.09 -0.39 -5.31
C ARG A 42 -5.30 -1.58 -4.39
N ARG A 43 -5.02 -1.33 -3.11
CA ARG A 43 -5.40 -2.15 -1.96
C ARG A 43 -6.23 -1.30 -0.99
N SER A 44 -7.01 -1.94 -0.13
CA SER A 44 -7.63 -1.26 1.00
C SER A 44 -6.57 -0.66 1.92
N ASP A 45 -6.96 0.37 2.66
CA ASP A 45 -6.12 0.89 3.74
C ASP A 45 -5.93 -0.20 4.80
N GLY A 46 -4.85 -0.08 5.57
CA GLY A 46 -4.55 -1.02 6.65
C GLY A 46 -4.16 -0.28 7.93
N VAL A 47 -4.28 -0.99 9.04
CA VAL A 47 -3.80 -0.57 10.36
C VAL A 47 -2.73 -1.53 10.83
N ALA A 48 -1.79 -1.03 11.62
CA ALA A 48 -0.77 -1.85 12.26
C ALA A 48 -0.54 -1.39 13.71
N VAL A 49 -0.21 -2.35 14.57
CA VAL A 49 0.04 -2.16 15.99
C VAL A 49 1.38 -2.80 16.33
N LEU A 50 2.20 -2.07 17.09
CA LEU A 50 3.41 -2.59 17.73
C LEU A 50 3.17 -2.69 19.23
N PRO A 51 2.71 -3.86 19.75
CA PRO A 51 2.51 -4.01 21.18
C PRO A 51 3.86 -3.99 21.90
N TYR A 52 3.99 -3.10 22.88
CA TYR A 52 5.17 -2.95 23.70
C TYR A 52 4.81 -3.19 25.16
N ASP A 53 5.56 -4.06 25.84
CA ASP A 53 5.50 -4.28 27.28
C ASP A 53 6.62 -3.47 27.96
N PRO A 54 6.30 -2.35 28.63
CA PRO A 54 7.30 -1.48 29.26
C PRO A 54 7.94 -2.08 30.51
N VAL A 55 7.33 -3.10 31.15
CA VAL A 55 7.90 -3.74 32.34
C VAL A 55 9.00 -4.71 31.94
N ARG A 56 8.82 -5.39 30.80
CA ARG A 56 9.77 -6.39 30.30
C ARG A 56 10.75 -5.85 29.26
N ASP A 57 10.53 -4.63 28.78
CA ASP A 57 11.24 -4.02 27.65
C ASP A 57 11.23 -4.93 26.42
N ARG A 58 10.02 -5.32 25.99
CA ARG A 58 9.84 -6.26 24.87
C ARG A 58 8.70 -5.84 23.96
N VAL A 59 8.84 -6.15 22.67
CA VAL A 59 7.77 -6.04 21.69
C VAL A 59 7.20 -7.41 21.35
N LEU A 60 5.91 -7.46 21.05
CA LEU A 60 5.26 -8.65 20.52
C LEU A 60 5.25 -8.57 18.99
N LEU A 61 5.72 -9.64 18.35
CA LEU A 61 5.70 -9.83 16.90
C LEU A 61 4.95 -11.13 16.58
N ILE A 62 4.51 -11.26 15.33
CA ILE A 62 3.86 -12.46 14.80
C ILE A 62 4.68 -13.03 13.64
N GLU A 63 4.51 -14.32 13.36
CA GLU A 63 5.11 -14.96 12.19
C GLU A 63 4.00 -15.44 11.25
N GLN A 64 4.06 -15.04 9.97
CA GLN A 64 3.05 -15.39 8.99
C GLN A 64 3.67 -15.71 7.62
N PHE A 65 3.02 -16.61 6.89
CA PHE A 65 3.34 -16.86 5.50
C PHE A 65 2.88 -15.68 4.62
N ARG A 66 3.79 -15.11 3.84
CA ARG A 66 3.54 -14.03 2.89
C ARG A 66 3.87 -14.49 1.48
N MET A 67 2.83 -14.72 0.67
CA MET A 67 2.98 -15.08 -0.74
C MET A 67 3.83 -14.05 -1.52
N GLY A 68 3.73 -12.77 -1.19
CA GLY A 68 4.53 -11.71 -1.82
C GLY A 68 6.04 -11.82 -1.58
N ALA A 69 6.48 -12.64 -0.61
CA ALA A 69 7.87 -12.89 -0.30
C ALA A 69 8.35 -14.27 -0.75
N ILE A 70 7.62 -14.96 -1.64
CA ILE A 70 7.94 -16.33 -2.06
C ILE A 70 9.33 -16.48 -2.70
N GLU A 71 9.82 -15.42 -3.37
CA GLU A 71 11.15 -15.38 -3.99
C GLU A 71 12.22 -14.73 -3.09
N SER A 72 11.86 -14.38 -1.85
CA SER A 72 12.79 -13.81 -0.89
C SER A 72 13.86 -14.86 -0.52
N PRO A 73 15.16 -14.50 -0.50
CA PRO A 73 16.22 -15.39 -0.01
C PRO A 73 16.01 -15.87 1.43
N GLN A 74 15.28 -15.10 2.24
CA GLN A 74 14.97 -15.43 3.63
C GLN A 74 13.72 -16.32 3.79
N GLY A 75 13.04 -16.65 2.69
CA GLY A 75 11.81 -17.42 2.68
C GLY A 75 10.54 -16.58 2.92
N PRO A 76 9.35 -17.19 2.73
CA PRO A 76 8.07 -16.48 2.79
C PRO A 76 7.47 -16.36 4.20
N TRP A 77 8.05 -17.00 5.22
CA TRP A 77 7.60 -16.85 6.60
C TRP A 77 8.29 -15.64 7.22
N LEU A 78 7.54 -14.57 7.42
CA LEU A 78 8.07 -13.29 7.88
C LEU A 78 7.69 -13.06 9.33
N THR A 79 8.65 -12.55 10.12
CA THR A 79 8.37 -11.94 11.43
C THR A 79 7.92 -10.50 11.22
N GLU A 80 6.72 -10.17 11.69
CA GLU A 80 6.04 -8.91 11.40
C GLU A 80 5.37 -8.32 12.65
N ILE A 81 5.02 -7.03 12.57
CA ILE A 81 4.08 -6.42 13.52
C ILE A 81 2.66 -6.90 13.23
N ILE A 82 1.78 -6.81 14.22
CA ILE A 82 0.36 -7.12 14.02
C ILE A 82 -0.21 -6.08 13.05
N ALA A 83 -0.87 -6.53 11.99
CA ALA A 83 -1.49 -5.65 11.01
C ALA A 83 -2.71 -6.30 10.34
N GLY A 84 -3.66 -5.46 9.93
CA GLY A 84 -4.90 -5.86 9.29
C GLY A 84 -5.32 -4.87 8.20
N SER A 85 -6.13 -5.35 7.26
CA SER A 85 -6.82 -4.50 6.28
C SER A 85 -8.07 -3.92 6.93
N ILE A 86 -8.42 -2.68 6.61
CA ILE A 86 -9.65 -2.05 7.05
C ILE A 86 -10.76 -2.36 6.04
N GLU A 87 -11.85 -2.97 6.49
CA GLU A 87 -13.04 -3.21 5.67
C GLU A 87 -14.02 -2.02 5.69
N PRO A 88 -14.93 -1.91 4.70
CA PRO A 88 -15.90 -0.83 4.65
C PRO A 88 -16.79 -0.77 5.90
N GLY A 89 -16.71 0.34 6.64
CA GLY A 89 -17.51 0.57 7.84
C GLY A 89 -16.79 0.23 9.14
N GLU A 90 -15.55 -0.27 9.08
CA GLU A 90 -14.74 -0.52 10.28
C GLU A 90 -13.99 0.74 10.72
N ASP A 91 -13.95 0.97 12.03
CA ASP A 91 -13.09 1.97 12.65
C ASP A 91 -11.68 1.42 12.84
N ARG A 92 -10.67 2.28 12.67
CA ARG A 92 -9.25 1.90 12.74
C ARG A 92 -8.85 1.24 14.06
N GLU A 93 -9.52 1.58 15.16
CA GLU A 93 -9.25 1.04 16.49
C GLU A 93 -9.90 -0.33 16.74
N THR A 94 -10.90 -0.69 15.93
CA THR A 94 -11.71 -1.90 16.12
C THR A 94 -11.41 -3.02 15.11
N VAL A 95 -10.50 -2.76 14.16
CA VAL A 95 -9.94 -3.76 13.23
C VAL A 95 -9.00 -4.72 13.94
#